data_AF-A0A1E7J2M5-F1
#
_entry.id   AF-A0A1E7J2M5-F1
#
_cell.length_a   1.000
_cell.length_b   1.000
_cell.length_c   1.000
_cell.angle_alpha   90.00
_cell.angle_beta   90.00
_cell.angle_gamma   90.00
#
_symmetry.space_group_name_H-M   'P 1'
#
loop_
_entity.id
_entity.type
_entity.pdbx_description
1 polymer ?
#
loop_
_entity_poly.entity_id
_entity_poly.type
_entity_poly.pdbx_seq_one_letter_code
_entity_poly.pdbx_strand_id
1 'polypeptide(L)' 'MKALHKECKWYVVCPMKRFYEHGKLNRKWVDRYCYGDWQNCRRYEMEEKGEFHPDSMLPDGSIDETLG' A
#
# COMPACT_ATOMS: atom_id res chain seq x y z
N MET A 1 -8.74 -19.46 4.98
CA MET A 1 -9.72 -18.90 4.04
C MET A 1 -8.95 -18.36 2.84
N LYS A 2 -9.33 -18.71 1.61
CA LYS A 2 -8.66 -18.23 0.38
C LYS A 2 -9.04 -16.76 0.18
N ALA A 3 -8.12 -15.83 0.41
CA ALA A 3 -8.23 -14.51 -0.19
C ALA A 3 -8.14 -14.73 -1.71
N LEU A 4 -9.27 -14.58 -2.41
CA LEU A 4 -9.22 -14.34 -3.85
C LEU A 4 -8.31 -13.13 -4.03
N HIS A 5 -7.25 -13.27 -4.83
CA HIS A 5 -6.41 -12.17 -5.33
C HIS A 5 -7.33 -11.12 -5.94
N LYS A 6 -7.79 -10.19 -5.11
CA LYS A 6 -8.55 -9.03 -5.50
C LYS A 6 -7.67 -7.86 -5.14
N GLU A 7 -7.49 -6.98 -6.10
CA GLU A 7 -6.86 -5.68 -5.90
C GLU A 7 -7.43 -5.01 -4.63
N CYS A 8 -6.55 -4.40 -3.85
CA CYS A 8 -6.93 -3.59 -2.70
C CYS A 8 -7.92 -2.51 -3.15
N LYS A 9 -9.05 -2.38 -2.43
CA LYS A 9 -10.13 -1.43 -2.77
C LYS A 9 -9.66 0.04 -2.90
N TRP A 10 -8.56 0.40 -2.26
CA TRP A 10 -7.99 1.75 -2.30
C TRP A 10 -6.79 1.90 -3.24
N TYR A 11 -6.35 0.85 -3.93
CA TYR A 11 -5.16 0.91 -4.78
C TYR A 11 -5.21 2.04 -5.80
N VAL A 12 -6.39 2.30 -6.37
CA VAL A 12 -6.62 3.35 -7.38
C VAL A 12 -6.30 4.76 -6.89
N VAL A 13 -6.38 5.02 -5.58
CA VAL A 13 -6.12 6.34 -4.96
C VAL A 13 -4.91 6.32 -4.02
N CYS A 14 -4.39 5.14 -3.69
CA CYS A 14 -3.30 4.97 -2.75
C CYS A 14 -1.98 5.50 -3.34
N PRO A 15 -1.19 6.28 -2.58
CA PRO A 15 0.12 6.77 -3.01
C PRO A 15 1.08 5.69 -3.52
N MET A 16 0.93 4.43 -3.07
CA MET A 16 1.72 3.30 -3.54
C MET A 16 1.61 3.08 -5.05
N LYS A 17 0.41 3.28 -5.64
CA LYS A 17 0.22 3.21 -7.09
C LYS A 17 1.03 4.30 -7.79
N ARG A 18 0.88 5.55 -7.35
CA ARG A 18 1.63 6.70 -7.88
C ARG A 18 3.14 6.44 -7.81
N PHE A 19 3.67 6.05 -6.66
CA PHE A 19 5.11 5.85 -6.52
C PHE A 19 5.63 4.70 -7.39
N TYR A 20 4.85 3.63 -7.54
CA TYR A 20 5.20 2.53 -8.43
C TYR A 20 5.21 2.96 -9.91
N GLU A 21 4.18 3.67 -10.36
CA GLU A 21 4.09 4.18 -11.74
C GLU A 21 5.21 5.17 -12.08
N HIS A 22 5.70 5.92 -11.09
CA HIS A 22 6.86 6.82 -11.24
C HIS A 22 8.22 6.13 -11.06
N GLY A 23 8.25 4.80 -10.86
CA GLY A 23 9.48 4.03 -10.66
C GLY A 23 10.19 4.25 -9.32
N LYS A 24 9.55 4.98 -8.39
CA LYS A 24 10.11 5.25 -7.04
C LYS A 24 9.90 4.07 -6.09
N LEU A 25 8.83 3.30 -6.27
CA LEU A 25 8.49 2.16 -5.41
C LEU A 25 8.81 0.83 -6.10
N ASN A 26 9.54 -0.03 -5.41
CA ASN A 26 9.81 -1.38 -5.92
C ASN A 26 8.51 -2.19 -6.07
N ARG A 27 8.35 -2.84 -7.23
CA ARG A 27 7.18 -3.66 -7.59
C ARG A 27 6.78 -4.68 -6.52
N LYS A 28 7.73 -5.20 -5.74
CA LYS A 28 7.47 -6.17 -4.65
C LYS A 28 6.37 -5.71 -3.69
N TRP A 29 6.26 -4.40 -3.45
CA TRP A 29 5.26 -3.83 -2.56
C TRP A 29 3.85 -3.92 -3.15
N VAL A 30 3.72 -3.59 -4.43
CA VAL A 30 2.47 -3.64 -5.18
C VAL A 30 2.00 -5.09 -5.36
N ASP A 31 2.89 -5.98 -5.80
CA ASP A 31 2.54 -7.38 -6.01
C ASP A 31 2.17 -8.09 -4.70
N ARG A 32 2.96 -7.87 -3.63
CA ARG A 32 2.71 -8.54 -2.34
C ARG A 32 1.47 -8.02 -1.64
N TYR A 33 1.29 -6.70 -1.57
CA TYR A 33 0.23 -6.11 -0.78
C TYR A 33 -0.93 -5.67 -1.66
N CYS A 34 -0.73 -4.79 -2.63
CA CYS A 34 -1.82 -4.18 -3.38
C CYS A 34 -2.65 -5.19 -4.19
N TYR A 35 -2.01 -6.18 -4.82
CA TYR A 35 -2.70 -7.24 -5.57
C TYR A 35 -2.74 -8.58 -4.82
N GLY A 36 -2.08 -8.67 -3.66
CA GLY A 36 -1.98 -9.89 -2.86
C GLY A 36 -2.64 -9.71 -1.50
N ASP A 37 -1.82 -9.69 -0.46
CA ASP A 37 -2.21 -9.71 0.95
C ASP A 37 -2.45 -8.30 1.51
N TRP A 38 -3.35 -7.54 0.88
CA TRP A 38 -3.66 -6.17 1.27
C TRP A 38 -4.29 -6.08 2.66
N GLN A 39 -4.87 -7.15 3.19
CA GLN A 39 -5.41 -7.19 4.56
C GLN A 39 -4.31 -7.06 5.62
N ASN A 40 -3.06 -7.44 5.28
CA ASN A 40 -1.90 -7.26 6.14
C ASN A 40 -1.11 -5.96 5.85
N CYS A 41 -1.64 -5.07 5.02
CA CYS A 41 -1.06 -3.75 4.78
C CYS A 41 -1.42 -2.79 5.92
N ARG A 42 -0.42 -2.21 6.60
CA ARG A 42 -0.64 -1.23 7.68
C ARG A 42 -1.39 0.01 7.22
N ARG A 43 -1.14 0.48 5.99
CA ARG A 43 -1.91 1.58 5.40
C ARG A 43 -3.40 1.24 5.32
N TYR A 44 -3.73 0.03 4.85
CA TYR A 44 -5.13 -0.43 4.77
C TYR A 44 -5.78 -0.43 6.17
N GLU A 45 -5.09 -0.99 7.16
CA GLU A 45 -5.59 -1.04 8.54
C GLU A 45 -5.91 0.36 9.10
N MET A 46 -5.01 1.33 8.87
CA MET A 46 -5.18 2.70 9.36
C MET A 46 -6.28 3.46 8.61
N GLU A 47 -6.41 3.30 7.29
CA GLU A 47 -7.52 3.87 6.51
C GLU A 47 -8.87 3.35 6.99
N GLU A 48 -8.99 2.04 7.33
CA GLU A 48 -10.24 1.49 7.89
C GLU A 48 -10.59 2.09 9.25
N LYS A 49 -9.57 2.49 10.03
CA LYS A 49 -9.74 3.12 11.34
C LYS A 49 -9.91 4.64 11.26
N GLY A 50 -9.69 5.25 10.09
CA GLY A 50 -9.63 6.70 9.93
C GLY A 50 -8.42 7.34 10.63
N GLU A 51 -7.32 6.59 10.77
CA GLU A 51 -6.08 7.08 11.38
C GLU A 51 -5.18 7.74 10.34
N PHE A 52 -4.60 8.87 10.69
CA PHE A 52 -3.65 9.57 9.81
C PHE A 52 -2.36 8.77 9.63
N HIS A 53 -1.89 8.70 8.38
CA HIS A 53 -0.53 8.28 8.05
C HIS A 53 0.04 9.09 6.87
N PRO A 54 1.36 9.30 6.80
CA PRO A 54 1.97 10.00 5.68
C PRO A 54 1.95 9.17 4.38
N ASP A 55 2.02 9.85 3.24
CA ASP A 55 2.13 9.22 1.91
C ASP A 55 3.35 8.30 1.82
N SER A 56 4.47 8.70 2.41
CA SER A 56 5.74 7.97 2.45
C SER A 56 5.73 6.69 3.28
N MET A 57 4.65 6.39 4.01
CA MET A 57 4.54 5.13 4.75
C MET A 57 4.39 3.95 3.79
N LEU A 58 5.23 2.93 3.93
CA LEU A 58 5.17 1.69 3.17
C LEU A 58 4.09 0.74 3.72
N PRO A 59 3.70 -0.31 2.95
CA PRO A 59 2.70 -1.28 3.41
C PRO A 59 3.01 -2.00 4.72
N ASP A 60 4.27 -2.11 5.12
CA ASP A 60 4.67 -2.72 6.40
C ASP A 60 4.65 -1.73 7.59
N GLY A 61 4.37 -0.46 7.35
CA GLY A 61 4.36 0.61 8.35
C GLY A 61 5.67 1.38 8.50
N SER A 62 6.74 0.99 7.79
CA SER A 62 7.97 1.79 7.75
C SER A 62 7.79 3.08 6.95
N ILE A 63 8.56 4.13 7.25
CA ILE A 63 8.55 5.39 6.49
C ILE A 63 9.74 5.42 5.55
N ASP A 64 9.49 5.65 4.27
CA ASP A 64 10.53 5.92 3.26
C ASP A 64 10.51 7.40 2.87
N GLU A 65 11.37 8.18 3.52
CA GLU A 65 11.46 9.64 3.32
C GLU A 65 11.85 10.02 1.88
N THR A 66 12.38 9.08 1.08
CA THR A 66 12.71 9.34 -0.33
C THR A 66 11.49 9.36 -1.25
N LEU A 67 10.32 8.92 -0.76
CA LEU A 67 9.04 8.96 -1.45
C LEU A 67 8.30 10.29 -1.28
N GLY A 68 8.78 11.16 -0.39
CA GLY A 68 8.24 12.51 -0.14
C GLY A 68 8.36 13.46 -1.32
#